data_AF-A0A031IQN4-F1
#
_entry.id   AF-A0A031IQN4-F1
#
_cell.length_a   1.000
_cell.length_b   1.000
_cell.length_c   1.000
_cell.angle_alpha   90.00
_cell.angle_beta   90.00
_cell.angle_gamma   90.00
#
_symmetry.space_group_name_H-M   'P 1'
#
loop_
_entity.id
_entity.type
_entity.pdbx_description
1 polymer ?
#
loop_
_entity_poly.entity_id
_entity_poly.type
_entity_poly.pdbx_seq_one_letter_code
_entity_poly.pdbx_strand_id
1 'polypeptide(L)'
;MSTDLDNFTGLSVVLTGINQELLAPSVDPIGLPTLFLNFVGPRVGQDVLSALLAQYAALASEQQTPQQIGNAILMQNGQPAATQTAQAARAIMKLWMLGVWYQPYTQGAFPVNEQTVVSAEAYTQSWAWNIAQAHPMGYSEFFFGYWNSPPPSLEDFTGVTASPQPGASS
;
A
#
# COMPACT_ATOMS: atom_id res chain seq x y z
N MET A 1 -15.35 11.53 -5.90
CA MET A 1 -14.46 11.21 -4.75
C MET A 1 -13.80 12.51 -4.30
N SER A 2 -13.22 12.54 -3.08
CA SER A 2 -12.44 13.70 -2.64
C SER A 2 -11.10 13.71 -3.35
N THR A 3 -10.59 14.89 -3.75
CA THR A 3 -9.27 15.06 -4.38
C THR A 3 -8.15 14.39 -3.56
N ASP A 4 -8.24 14.44 -2.22
CA ASP A 4 -7.26 13.79 -1.35
C ASP A 4 -7.32 12.27 -1.40
N LEU A 5 -8.52 11.70 -1.53
CA LEU A 5 -8.70 10.26 -1.67
C LEU A 5 -8.16 9.76 -3.02
N ASP A 6 -8.39 10.52 -4.09
CA ASP A 6 -7.88 10.21 -5.43
C ASP A 6 -6.34 10.27 -5.44
N ASN A 7 -5.76 11.33 -4.85
CA ASN A 7 -4.31 11.45 -4.71
C ASN A 7 -3.70 10.37 -3.81
N PHE A 8 -4.36 10.01 -2.71
CA PHE A 8 -3.90 8.95 -1.81
C PHE A 8 -3.92 7.59 -2.50
N THR A 9 -4.97 7.31 -3.27
CA THR A 9 -5.10 6.08 -4.05
C THR A 9 -4.03 6.01 -5.12
N GLY A 10 -3.86 7.07 -5.90
CA GLY A 10 -2.85 7.13 -6.95
C GLY A 10 -1.41 7.02 -6.41
N LEU A 11 -1.13 7.69 -5.28
CA LEU A 11 0.12 7.50 -4.54
C LEU A 11 0.31 6.04 -4.12
N SER A 12 -0.73 5.41 -3.58
CA SER A 12 -0.69 4.01 -3.12
C SER A 12 -0.39 3.03 -4.27
N VAL A 13 -0.96 3.28 -5.45
CA VAL A 13 -0.65 2.53 -6.69
C VAL A 13 0.83 2.66 -7.03
N VAL A 14 1.38 3.89 -7.03
CA VAL A 14 2.82 4.12 -7.29
C VAL A 14 3.71 3.41 -6.26
N LEU A 15 3.35 3.47 -4.98
CA LEU A 15 4.16 2.89 -3.90
C LEU A 15 4.14 1.36 -3.88
N THR A 16 3.05 0.74 -4.31
CA THR A 16 2.89 -0.71 -4.25
C THR A 16 3.12 -1.41 -5.59
N GLY A 17 2.99 -0.68 -6.69
CA GLY A 17 2.97 -1.25 -8.04
C GLY A 17 1.66 -1.98 -8.38
N ILE A 18 0.65 -1.93 -7.51
CA ILE A 18 -0.61 -2.65 -7.66
C ILE A 18 -1.60 -1.78 -8.40
N ASN A 19 -2.31 -2.36 -9.37
CA ASN A 19 -3.28 -1.63 -10.19
C ASN A 19 -4.38 -1.01 -9.32
N GLN A 20 -4.80 0.21 -9.67
CA GLN A 20 -5.88 0.93 -8.99
C GLN A 20 -7.17 0.10 -8.90
N GLU A 21 -7.53 -0.66 -9.95
CA GLU A 21 -8.75 -1.47 -9.96
C GLU A 21 -8.75 -2.56 -8.89
N LEU A 22 -7.57 -2.97 -8.42
CA LEU A 22 -7.41 -3.94 -7.35
C LEU A 22 -7.29 -3.28 -5.98
N LEU A 23 -6.58 -2.15 -5.91
CA LEU A 23 -6.30 -1.45 -4.65
C LEU A 23 -7.48 -0.57 -4.19
N ALA A 24 -8.25 -0.02 -5.12
CA ALA A 24 -9.39 0.87 -4.91
C ALA A 24 -10.43 0.71 -6.04
N PRO A 25 -11.16 -0.43 -6.08
CA PRO A 25 -12.16 -0.68 -7.11
C PRO A 25 -13.29 0.35 -7.09
N SER A 26 -13.94 0.56 -8.24
CA SER A 26 -15.06 1.52 -8.37
C SER A 26 -16.27 1.16 -7.50
N VAL A 27 -16.46 -0.13 -7.22
CA VAL A 27 -17.40 -0.66 -6.24
C VAL A 27 -16.58 -1.30 -5.12
N ASP A 28 -16.28 -0.51 -4.09
CA ASP A 28 -15.48 -0.94 -2.94
C ASP A 28 -16.34 -0.98 -1.67
N PRO A 29 -16.93 -2.15 -1.33
CA PRO A 29 -17.70 -2.30 -0.09
C PRO A 29 -16.82 -2.36 1.16
N ILE A 30 -15.50 -2.55 1.03
CA ILE A 30 -14.55 -2.66 2.15
C ILE A 30 -14.05 -1.28 2.57
N GLY A 31 -13.76 -0.42 1.60
CA GLY A 31 -13.45 0.99 1.82
C GLY A 31 -12.07 1.27 2.42
N LEU A 32 -11.09 0.37 2.19
CA LEU A 32 -9.73 0.52 2.73
C LEU A 32 -9.03 1.83 2.36
N PRO A 33 -9.13 2.37 1.12
CA PRO A 33 -8.48 3.64 0.79
C PRO A 33 -8.94 4.79 1.71
N THR A 34 -10.25 4.86 1.99
CA THR A 34 -10.81 5.88 2.87
C THR A 34 -10.42 5.62 4.33
N LEU A 35 -10.47 4.37 4.78
CA LEU A 35 -10.03 3.98 6.12
C LEU A 35 -8.57 4.37 6.35
N PHE A 36 -7.68 4.04 5.42
CA PHE A 36 -6.25 4.32 5.52
C PHE A 36 -5.95 5.80 5.46
N LEU A 37 -6.56 6.56 4.54
CA LEU A 37 -6.37 8.01 4.48
C LEU A 37 -6.73 8.67 5.83
N ASN A 38 -7.89 8.32 6.39
CA ASN A 38 -8.35 8.85 7.67
C ASN A 38 -7.47 8.40 8.85
N PHE A 39 -6.95 7.17 8.81
CA PHE A 39 -6.09 6.61 9.84
C PHE A 39 -4.69 7.26 9.86
N VAL A 40 -4.13 7.53 8.67
CA VAL A 40 -2.78 8.07 8.48
C VAL A 40 -2.70 9.54 8.83
N GLY A 41 -3.68 10.37 8.43
CA GLY A 41 -3.67 11.83 8.63
C GLY A 41 -3.24 12.31 10.02
N PRO A 42 -3.92 11.93 11.12
CA PRO A 42 -3.52 12.34 12.47
C PRO A 42 -2.15 11.76 12.90
N ARG A 43 -1.73 10.64 12.34
CA ARG A 43 -0.50 9.91 12.71
C ARG A 43 0.75 10.46 12.04
N VAL A 44 0.66 10.97 10.82
CA VAL A 44 1.80 11.62 10.15
C VAL A 44 1.78 13.14 10.31
N GLY A 45 0.62 13.70 10.70
CA GLY A 45 0.35 15.13 10.74
C GLY A 45 -0.25 15.60 9.42
N GLN A 46 -1.26 16.47 9.51
CA GLN A 46 -2.00 16.93 8.32
C GLN A 46 -1.11 17.69 7.34
N ASP A 47 -0.13 18.45 7.82
CA ASP A 47 0.81 19.18 6.95
C ASP A 47 1.69 18.22 6.15
N VAL A 48 2.19 17.14 6.76
CA VAL A 48 3.02 16.14 6.09
C VAL A 48 2.20 15.35 5.08
N LEU A 49 0.98 14.93 5.46
CA LEU A 49 0.08 14.23 4.54
C LEU A 49 -0.25 15.12 3.34
N SER A 50 -0.64 16.38 3.58
CA SER A 50 -0.97 17.34 2.53
C SER A 50 0.22 17.60 1.61
N ALA A 51 1.43 17.75 2.16
CA ALA A 51 2.64 17.94 1.37
C ALA A 51 2.95 16.70 0.50
N LEU A 52 2.77 15.50 1.03
CA LEU A 52 2.99 14.25 0.28
C LEU A 52 1.96 14.10 -0.85
N LEU A 53 0.68 14.34 -0.59
CA LEU A 53 -0.38 14.26 -1.60
C LEU A 53 -0.22 15.35 -2.67
N ALA A 54 0.17 16.57 -2.28
CA ALA A 54 0.47 17.65 -3.21
C ALA A 54 1.69 17.34 -4.09
N GLN A 55 2.74 16.74 -3.51
CA GLN A 55 3.90 16.28 -4.27
C GLN A 55 3.50 15.22 -5.31
N TYR A 56 2.69 14.23 -4.93
CA TYR A 56 2.15 13.25 -5.88
C TYR A 56 1.34 13.93 -6.99
N ALA A 57 0.38 14.80 -6.64
CA ALA A 57 -0.48 15.47 -7.60
C ALA A 57 0.30 16.32 -8.62
N ALA A 58 1.33 17.03 -8.17
CA ALA A 58 2.21 17.80 -9.05
C ALA A 58 2.92 16.89 -10.06
N LEU A 59 3.59 15.84 -9.59
CA LEU A 59 4.32 14.90 -10.45
C LEU A 59 3.38 14.16 -11.43
N ALA A 60 2.18 13.80 -10.99
CA ALA A 60 1.16 13.19 -11.83
C ALA A 60 0.67 14.14 -12.93
N SER A 61 0.47 15.42 -12.63
CA SER A 61 0.06 16.43 -13.62
C SER A 61 1.14 16.74 -14.66
N GLU A 62 2.41 16.53 -14.31
CA GLU A 62 3.56 16.58 -15.21
C GLU A 62 3.68 15.31 -16.11
N GLN A 63 2.73 14.37 -16.03
CA GLN A 63 2.72 13.11 -16.78
C GLN A 63 3.96 12.24 -16.54
N GLN A 64 4.54 12.31 -15.34
CA GLN A 64 5.63 11.42 -14.98
C GLN A 64 5.15 9.97 -14.89
N THR A 65 6.02 9.03 -15.25
CA THR A 65 5.75 7.60 -15.10
C THR A 65 5.69 7.21 -13.61
N PRO A 66 4.98 6.13 -13.24
CA PRO A 66 4.95 5.65 -11.84
C PRO A 66 6.34 5.48 -11.22
N GLN A 67 7.31 4.98 -11.99
CA GLN A 67 8.70 4.82 -11.54
C GLN A 67 9.37 6.17 -11.21
N GLN A 68 9.15 7.19 -12.04
CA GLN A 68 9.69 8.54 -11.81
C GLN A 68 9.06 9.17 -10.57
N ILE A 69 7.73 9.04 -10.40
CA ILE A 69 7.01 9.55 -9.23
C ILE A 69 7.53 8.85 -7.96
N GLY A 70 7.61 7.52 -7.98
CA GLY A 70 8.10 6.74 -6.85
C GLY A 70 9.52 7.11 -6.46
N ASN A 71 10.42 7.27 -7.44
CA ASN A 71 11.78 7.73 -7.20
C ASN A 71 11.82 9.15 -6.59
N ALA A 72 11.03 10.08 -7.11
CA ALA A 72 10.98 11.46 -6.61
C ALA A 72 10.44 11.57 -5.17
N ILE A 73 9.53 10.67 -4.78
CA ILE A 73 8.97 10.63 -3.42
C ILE A 73 9.88 9.90 -2.45
N LEU A 74 10.47 8.78 -2.86
CA LEU A 74 11.18 7.87 -1.95
C LEU A 74 12.68 8.10 -1.88
N MET A 75 13.29 8.74 -2.88
CA MET A 75 14.74 8.81 -3.04
C MET A 75 15.25 10.25 -3.07
N GLN A 76 16.45 10.46 -2.53
CA GLN A 76 17.22 11.69 -2.62
C GLN A 76 18.69 11.34 -2.84
N ASN A 77 19.31 11.85 -3.89
CA ASN A 77 20.70 11.57 -4.25
C ASN A 77 21.04 10.06 -4.32
N GLY A 78 20.11 9.26 -4.86
CA GLY A 78 20.28 7.80 -4.99
C GLY A 78 20.17 7.02 -3.69
N GLN A 79 19.80 7.66 -2.58
CA GLN A 79 19.56 7.03 -1.28
C GLN A 79 18.10 7.20 -0.85
N PRO A 80 17.56 6.33 0.02
CA PRO A 80 16.24 6.55 0.60
C PRO A 80 16.16 7.92 1.27
N ALA A 81 15.22 8.76 0.84
CA ALA A 81 15.04 10.10 1.38
C ALA A 81 14.66 10.03 2.87
N ALA A 82 15.30 10.89 3.68
CA ALA A 82 15.07 10.98 5.12
C ALA A 82 13.94 11.96 5.50
N THR A 83 13.28 12.58 4.51
CA THR A 83 12.16 13.51 4.74
C THR A 83 10.98 12.78 5.40
N GLN A 84 10.17 13.52 6.17
CA GLN A 84 8.96 12.95 6.78
C GLN A 84 7.96 12.46 5.72
N THR A 85 7.85 13.13 4.57
CA THR A 85 7.01 12.67 3.45
C THR A 85 7.46 11.31 2.92
N ALA A 86 8.78 11.10 2.73
CA ALA A 86 9.31 9.82 2.29
C ALA A 86 9.16 8.72 3.35
N GLN A 87 9.32 9.06 4.64
CA GLN A 87 9.07 8.14 5.75
C GLN A 87 7.59 7.74 5.84
N ALA A 88 6.67 8.71 5.67
CA ALA A 88 5.22 8.46 5.61
C ALA A 88 4.85 7.58 4.41
N ALA A 89 5.40 7.84 3.23
CA ALA A 89 5.20 7.01 2.04
C ALA A 89 5.62 5.54 2.28
N ARG A 90 6.79 5.31 2.89
CA ARG A 90 7.22 3.95 3.28
C ARG A 90 6.30 3.31 4.32
N ALA A 91 5.73 4.09 5.24
CA ALA A 91 4.76 3.59 6.22
C ALA A 91 3.42 3.23 5.57
N ILE A 92 2.93 4.02 4.60
CA ILE A 92 1.74 3.73 3.80
C ILE A 92 1.94 2.45 2.97
N MET A 93 3.12 2.27 2.35
CA MET A 93 3.45 1.04 1.64
C MET A 93 3.34 -0.19 2.56
N LYS A 94 3.93 -0.14 3.77
CA LYS A 94 3.81 -1.21 4.77
C LYS A 94 2.37 -1.43 5.21
N LEU A 95 1.59 -0.36 5.36
CA LEU A 95 0.18 -0.44 5.74
C LEU A 95 -0.63 -1.25 4.73
N TRP A 96 -0.46 -0.99 3.43
CA TRP A 96 -1.09 -1.78 2.37
C TRP A 96 -0.64 -3.24 2.37
N MET A 97 0.65 -3.48 2.61
CA MET A 97 1.18 -4.83 2.61
C MET A 97 0.72 -5.65 3.81
N LEU A 98 0.59 -5.04 4.99
CA LEU A 98 0.48 -5.79 6.25
C LEU A 98 -0.84 -5.56 7.00
N GLY A 99 -1.64 -4.55 6.63
CA GLY A 99 -2.79 -4.11 7.44
C GLY A 99 -2.39 -3.51 8.80
N VAL A 100 -1.09 -3.34 9.02
CA VAL A 100 -0.49 -2.83 10.26
C VAL A 100 0.20 -1.51 9.96
N TRP A 101 -0.12 -0.51 10.75
CA TRP A 101 0.57 0.75 10.73
C TRP A 101 1.85 0.68 11.57
N TYR A 102 2.96 1.12 10.99
CA TYR A 102 4.25 1.26 11.66
C TYR A 102 4.59 2.75 11.73
N GLN A 103 4.45 3.35 12.92
CA GLN A 103 4.62 4.77 13.12
C GLN A 103 6.04 5.22 12.73
N PRO A 104 6.19 6.05 11.67
CA PRO A 104 7.50 6.34 11.08
C PRO A 104 8.36 7.30 11.91
N TYR A 105 7.73 8.16 12.70
CA TYR A 105 8.35 9.16 13.58
C TYR A 105 7.33 9.58 14.63
N THR A 106 7.77 10.22 15.72
CA THR A 106 6.87 10.69 16.77
C THR A 106 6.02 11.85 16.26
N GLN A 107 4.69 11.74 16.40
CA GLN A 107 3.73 12.79 16.04
C GLN A 107 2.67 12.91 17.14
N GLY A 108 2.76 13.97 17.95
CA GLY A 108 1.83 14.17 19.07
C GLY A 108 1.79 12.96 20.01
N ALA A 109 0.62 12.34 20.16
CA ALA A 109 0.42 11.16 21.01
C ALA A 109 0.91 9.83 20.39
N PHE A 110 1.41 9.85 19.14
CA PHE A 110 1.84 8.65 18.42
C PHE A 110 3.37 8.53 18.43
N PRO A 111 3.98 7.75 19.35
CA PRO A 111 5.43 7.57 19.41
C PRO A 111 5.99 6.78 18.22
N VAL A 112 7.20 7.12 17.77
CA VAL A 112 7.94 6.34 16.78
C VAL A 112 8.02 4.87 17.15
N ASN A 113 7.94 3.99 16.14
CA ASN A 113 7.94 2.52 16.28
C ASN A 113 6.70 1.92 16.96
N GLU A 114 5.67 2.71 17.31
CA GLU A 114 4.36 2.17 17.63
C GLU A 114 3.82 1.35 16.44
N GLN A 115 3.23 0.21 16.75
CA GLN A 115 2.58 -0.67 15.79
C GLN A 115 1.10 -0.79 16.12
N THR A 116 0.25 -0.67 15.12
CA THR A 116 -1.20 -0.74 15.30
C THR A 116 -1.82 -1.55 14.17
N VAL A 117 -2.55 -2.63 14.49
CA VAL A 117 -3.44 -3.28 13.53
C VAL A 117 -4.60 -2.32 13.27
N VAL A 118 -4.80 -1.92 12.01
CA VAL A 118 -5.75 -0.83 11.68
C VAL A 118 -7.20 -1.27 11.86
N SER A 119 -7.55 -2.44 11.34
CA SER A 119 -8.85 -3.08 11.53
C SER A 119 -8.78 -4.56 11.17
N ALA A 120 -9.86 -5.31 11.41
CA ALA A 120 -9.98 -6.69 10.96
C ALA A 120 -9.93 -6.76 9.43
N GLU A 121 -10.61 -5.84 8.74
CA GLU A 121 -10.63 -5.72 7.28
C GLU A 121 -9.24 -5.41 6.73
N ALA A 122 -8.51 -4.48 7.35
CA ALA A 122 -7.14 -4.17 6.94
C ALA A 122 -6.22 -5.40 7.04
N TYR A 123 -6.38 -6.20 8.10
CA TYR A 123 -5.63 -7.45 8.28
C TYR A 123 -6.01 -8.51 7.24
N THR A 124 -7.32 -8.75 7.05
CA THR A 124 -7.78 -9.82 6.15
C THR A 124 -7.53 -9.51 4.69
N GLN A 125 -7.52 -8.23 4.32
CA GLN A 125 -7.34 -7.75 2.96
C GLN A 125 -5.91 -7.26 2.67
N SER A 126 -4.97 -7.48 3.58
CA SER A 126 -3.58 -7.05 3.39
C SER A 126 -2.93 -7.76 2.21
N TRP A 127 -2.13 -7.03 1.44
CA TRP A 127 -1.56 -7.53 0.19
C TRP A 127 -0.49 -8.61 0.37
N ALA A 128 0.11 -8.72 1.56
CA ALA A 128 1.06 -9.80 1.85
C ALA A 128 0.41 -11.18 1.69
N TRP A 129 -0.89 -11.34 1.96
CA TRP A 129 -1.59 -12.61 1.75
C TRP A 129 -1.65 -12.99 0.28
N ASN A 130 -2.06 -12.04 -0.58
CA ASN A 130 -2.12 -12.24 -2.01
C ASN A 130 -0.73 -12.54 -2.61
N ILE A 131 0.28 -11.76 -2.22
CA ILE A 131 1.65 -11.94 -2.70
C ILE A 131 2.23 -13.30 -2.26
N ALA A 132 1.90 -13.76 -1.06
CA ALA A 132 2.33 -15.06 -0.54
C ALA A 132 1.50 -16.23 -1.11
N GLN A 133 0.47 -15.98 -1.92
CA GLN A 133 -0.52 -16.99 -2.36
C GLN A 133 -1.13 -17.74 -1.17
N ALA A 134 -1.48 -16.98 -0.13
CA ALA A 134 -1.97 -17.47 1.15
C ALA A 134 -3.25 -16.75 1.59
N HIS A 135 -3.80 -17.14 2.74
CA HIS A 135 -4.92 -16.46 3.38
C HIS A 135 -4.55 -16.03 4.80
N PRO A 136 -5.26 -15.04 5.37
CA PRO A 136 -5.06 -14.63 6.76
C PRO A 136 -5.27 -15.78 7.75
N MET A 137 -4.57 -15.77 8.87
CA MET A 137 -4.87 -16.72 9.94
C MET A 137 -6.26 -16.39 10.53
N GLY A 138 -7.12 -17.40 10.68
CA GLY A 138 -8.47 -17.22 11.20
C GLY A 138 -9.50 -16.70 10.19
N TYR A 139 -9.12 -16.49 8.92
CA TYR A 139 -10.03 -16.13 7.84
C TYR A 139 -9.55 -16.73 6.51
N SER A 140 -10.42 -17.47 5.82
CA SER A 140 -10.11 -18.04 4.50
C SER A 140 -11.35 -17.98 3.62
N GLU A 141 -11.19 -17.46 2.40
CA GLU A 141 -12.20 -17.53 1.35
C GLU A 141 -12.10 -18.83 0.54
N PHE A 142 -11.01 -19.60 0.72
CA PHE A 142 -10.84 -20.90 0.09
C PHE A 142 -11.69 -21.98 0.75
N PHE A 143 -12.12 -22.94 -0.06
CA PHE A 143 -12.86 -24.12 0.41
C PHE A 143 -11.96 -25.06 1.23
N PHE A 144 -12.57 -25.79 2.17
CA PHE A 144 -11.83 -26.80 2.95
C PHE A 144 -11.18 -27.85 2.04
N GLY A 145 -9.87 -28.08 2.22
CA GLY A 145 -9.11 -29.03 1.38
C GLY A 145 -8.44 -28.42 0.15
N TYR A 146 -8.49 -27.09 -0.04
CA TYR A 146 -7.83 -26.40 -1.17
C TYR A 146 -6.33 -26.73 -1.26
N TRP A 147 -5.67 -26.99 -0.12
CA TRP A 147 -4.25 -27.34 -0.03
C TRP A 147 -3.90 -28.69 -0.69
N ASN A 148 -4.89 -29.48 -1.11
CA ASN A 148 -4.67 -30.75 -1.81
C ASN A 148 -4.62 -30.58 -3.35
N SER A 149 -4.73 -29.36 -3.86
CA SER A 149 -4.62 -29.03 -5.29
C SER A 149 -3.44 -28.08 -5.54
N PRO A 150 -2.89 -28.02 -6.77
CA PRO A 150 -1.95 -26.96 -7.13
C PRO A 150 -2.54 -25.58 -6.82
N PRO A 151 -1.76 -24.66 -6.25
CA PRO A 151 -2.26 -23.32 -5.96
C PRO A 151 -2.58 -22.58 -7.27
N PRO A 152 -3.53 -21.62 -7.23
CA PRO A 152 -3.67 -20.63 -8.31
C PRO A 152 -2.33 -19.93 -8.58
N SER A 153 -2.15 -19.38 -9.77
CA SER A 153 -0.93 -18.67 -10.11
C SER A 153 -0.80 -17.36 -9.33
N LEU A 154 0.41 -16.81 -9.23
CA LEU A 154 0.62 -15.51 -8.60
C LEU A 154 -0.18 -14.40 -9.30
N GLU A 155 -0.35 -14.50 -10.61
CA GLU A 155 -1.17 -13.55 -11.39
C GLU A 155 -2.65 -13.66 -11.00
N ASP A 156 -3.16 -14.87 -10.72
CA ASP A 156 -4.54 -15.04 -10.24
C ASP A 156 -4.77 -14.38 -8.86
N PHE A 157 -3.74 -14.33 -8.00
CA PHE A 157 -3.82 -13.68 -6.69
C PHE A 157 -3.61 -12.16 -6.75
N THR A 158 -2.71 -11.70 -7.62
CA THR A 158 -2.22 -10.31 -7.58
C THR A 158 -2.71 -9.46 -8.73
N GLY A 159 -3.24 -10.06 -9.80
CA GLY A 159 -3.53 -9.40 -11.07
C GLY A 159 -2.30 -8.78 -11.74
N VAL A 160 -1.09 -9.06 -11.25
CA VAL A 160 0.17 -8.58 -11.81
C VAL A 160 0.77 -9.69 -12.67
N THR A 161 0.93 -9.43 -13.96
CA THR A 161 1.50 -10.40 -14.89
C THR A 161 2.93 -10.76 -14.50
N ALA A 162 3.19 -12.07 -14.39
CA ALA A 162 4.53 -12.56 -14.09
C ALA A 162 5.50 -12.15 -15.20
N SER A 163 6.66 -11.61 -14.82
CA SER A 163 7.74 -11.40 -15.78
C SER A 163 8.20 -12.78 -16.31
N PRO A 164 8.40 -12.96 -17.63
CA PRO A 164 8.78 -14.25 -18.21
C PRO A 164 10.21 -14.70 -17.87
N GLN A 165 10.88 -14.02 -16.93
CA GLN A 165 12.21 -14.39 -16.51
C GLN A 165 12.13 -15.67 -15.68
N PRO A 166 12.78 -16.77 -16.09
CA PRO A 166 12.66 -18.05 -15.41
C PRO A 166 13.18 -17.90 -13.98
N GLY A 167 12.27 -17.96 -13.01
CA GLY A 167 12.61 -18.14 -11.62
C GLY A 167 13.33 -19.48 -11.45
N ALA A 168 14.44 -19.46 -10.73
CA ALA A 168 15.26 -20.64 -10.46
C ALA A 168 14.38 -21.79 -9.97
N SER A 169 14.26 -22.82 -10.81
CA SER A 169 13.80 -24.13 -10.41
C SER A 169 14.76 -24.61 -9.31
N SER A 170 14.22 -24.79 -8.10
CA SER A 170 14.89 -25.62 -7.10
C SER A 170 14.61 -27.08 -7.39
#